data_AF-A0A966JLF8-F1
#
_entry.id   AF-A0A966JLF8-F1
#
_cell.length_a   1.000
_cell.length_b   1.000
_cell.length_c   1.000
_cell.angle_alpha   90.00
_cell.angle_beta   90.00
_cell.angle_gamma   90.00
#
_symmetry.space_group_name_H-M   'P 1'
#
loop_
_entity.id
_entity.type
_entity.pdbx_description
1 polymer ?
#
loop_
_entity_poly.entity_id
_entity_poly.type
_entity_poly.pdbx_seq_one_letter_code
_entity_poly.pdbx_strand_id
1 'polypeptide(L)'
;MGYASTNGTSLFDHPSGLASDGSNLILVDRGNNRILVWKTAPTGPAIAPDFVLCQQNTTSTTSGNSLSQCNWPSDAVVTSNGKLLVADTDNNRILVWSSMPTSTGASASYAIDLGADAWPWGIWSDGTRVVASMTGKSRLSFWNTFPTTGSDSPSFSIDGSASTCIGTPRGLVSNGTVLMTGDHNGKCGEEKGIHVYTTFPTSATTKPNYMIVPSDSNYAWPMGSFDRTTGKAYLLSRTLEEFASFPATKPIGTQLASNTEFEGGDGGDVEVVNGYMYVTEYNGNRVSVFKGIPSSTATPDFYLGLTSTTISKPVENPLKTNYLITNPQVVTLDGAMAINSDFDRSIYVWKKIPATSGAKPDLVWSMQNQNDPNPLLAMDFQPDSSDTGKLDGKSIYAVAGEKTFVVWEGIPTSKT
;
A
#
# COMPACT_ATOMS: atom_id res chain seq x y z
N MET A 1 -16.46 10.56 1.23
CA MET A 1 -17.68 10.01 0.60
C MET A 1 -17.23 8.97 -0.40
N GLY A 2 -17.67 7.74 -0.19
CA GLY A 2 -17.23 6.51 -0.84
C GLY A 2 -17.63 5.42 0.15
N TYR A 3 -18.66 4.63 -0.17
CA TYR A 3 -19.31 3.84 0.87
C TYR A 3 -19.85 2.52 0.33
N ALA A 4 -19.06 1.47 0.53
CA ALA A 4 -19.41 0.46 1.52
C ALA A 4 -18.52 0.68 2.75
N SER A 5 -19.00 0.39 3.96
CA SER A 5 -18.14 0.51 5.13
C SER A 5 -17.17 -0.65 5.17
N THR A 6 -15.88 -0.36 5.15
CA THR A 6 -14.78 -1.26 5.56
C THR A 6 -14.68 -1.41 7.09
N ASN A 7 -15.71 -0.96 7.80
CA ASN A 7 -15.83 -1.10 9.25
C ASN A 7 -15.83 -2.57 9.66
N GLY A 8 -15.28 -2.85 10.84
CA GLY A 8 -15.12 -4.21 11.34
C GLY A 8 -13.75 -4.77 10.99
N THR A 9 -13.53 -6.05 11.26
CA THR A 9 -12.17 -6.63 11.30
C THR A 9 -11.78 -7.45 10.08
N SER A 10 -12.71 -7.67 9.15
CA SER A 10 -12.56 -8.66 8.07
C SER A 10 -12.52 -8.04 6.67
N LEU A 11 -12.64 -6.72 6.56
CA LEU A 11 -12.57 -5.99 5.31
C LEU A 11 -11.57 -4.86 5.47
N PHE A 12 -10.65 -4.75 4.52
CA PHE A 12 -9.58 -3.76 4.51
C PHE A 12 -9.90 -2.62 3.55
N ASP A 13 -9.12 -1.55 3.64
CA ASP A 13 -9.04 -0.49 2.63
C ASP A 13 -7.56 -0.23 2.32
N HIS A 14 -7.08 -0.80 1.23
CA HIS A 14 -5.69 -0.71 0.76
C HIS A 14 -4.68 -1.16 1.83
N PRO A 15 -4.74 -2.44 2.27
CA PRO A 15 -3.78 -2.98 3.22
C PRO A 15 -2.36 -2.79 2.68
N SER A 16 -1.42 -2.43 3.56
CA SER A 16 -0.02 -2.26 3.19
C SER A 16 0.93 -3.00 4.13
N GLY A 17 1.88 -2.30 4.77
CA GLY A 17 2.96 -2.92 5.54
C GLY A 17 2.53 -4.05 6.48
N LEU A 18 3.36 -5.09 6.51
CA LEU A 18 3.28 -6.22 7.41
C LEU A 18 4.50 -6.22 8.34
N ALA A 19 4.27 -6.57 9.60
CA ALA A 19 5.38 -6.79 10.51
C ALA A 19 5.10 -7.89 11.52
N SER A 20 6.14 -8.57 11.96
CA SER A 20 6.08 -9.50 13.07
C SER A 20 7.25 -9.32 14.02
N ASP A 21 7.09 -9.65 15.30
CA ASP A 21 8.20 -9.83 16.25
C ASP A 21 8.57 -11.31 16.44
N GLY A 22 8.00 -12.19 15.61
CA GLY A 22 8.08 -13.64 15.71
C GLY A 22 6.86 -14.28 16.37
N SER A 23 5.97 -13.51 17.01
CA SER A 23 4.69 -13.99 17.54
C SER A 23 3.51 -13.19 16.98
N ASN A 24 3.56 -11.88 17.17
CA ASN A 24 2.53 -10.96 16.72
C ASN A 24 2.57 -10.84 15.18
N LEU A 25 1.42 -10.68 14.54
CA LEU A 25 1.33 -10.18 13.17
C LEU A 25 0.63 -8.82 13.20
N ILE A 26 1.22 -7.87 12.50
CA ILE A 26 0.72 -6.51 12.36
C ILE A 26 0.40 -6.28 10.90
N LEU A 27 -0.76 -5.71 10.62
CA LEU A 27 -1.16 -5.25 9.29
C LEU A 27 -1.57 -3.79 9.35
N VAL A 28 -0.99 -2.99 8.46
CA VAL A 28 -1.42 -1.61 8.23
C VAL A 28 -2.64 -1.63 7.32
N ASP A 29 -3.78 -1.18 7.84
CA ASP A 29 -5.02 -1.01 7.07
C ASP A 29 -5.20 0.48 6.76
N ARG A 30 -4.46 0.92 5.73
CA ARG A 30 -4.11 2.31 5.44
C ARG A 30 -5.32 3.22 5.29
N GLY A 31 -6.26 2.86 4.42
CA GLY A 31 -7.45 3.68 4.13
C GLY A 31 -8.36 3.83 5.35
N ASN A 32 -8.33 2.85 6.26
CA ASN A 32 -9.05 2.86 7.52
C ASN A 32 -8.30 3.57 8.67
N ASN A 33 -7.13 4.15 8.40
CA ASN A 33 -6.33 4.87 9.39
C ASN A 33 -6.03 4.02 10.65
N ARG A 34 -5.83 2.71 10.48
CA ARG A 34 -5.72 1.78 11.61
C ARG A 34 -4.63 0.74 11.41
N ILE A 35 -4.18 0.18 12.53
CA ILE A 35 -3.24 -0.94 12.55
C ILE A 35 -3.95 -2.12 13.20
N LEU A 36 -4.05 -3.23 12.50
CA LEU A 36 -4.63 -4.48 13.00
C LEU A 36 -3.53 -5.32 13.62
N VAL A 37 -3.76 -5.84 14.83
CA VAL A 37 -2.78 -6.65 15.54
C VAL A 37 -3.38 -7.98 15.95
N TRP A 38 -2.73 -9.06 15.53
CA TRP A 38 -2.94 -10.40 16.04
C TRP A 38 -1.77 -10.78 16.94
N LYS A 39 -2.02 -11.21 18.17
CA LYS A 39 -0.99 -11.73 19.09
C LYS A 39 -0.39 -13.04 18.61
N THR A 40 -1.16 -13.76 17.81
CA THR A 40 -0.74 -14.95 17.07
C THR A 40 -1.20 -14.80 15.63
N ALA A 41 -0.25 -14.86 14.70
CA ALA A 41 -0.53 -14.74 13.28
C ALA A 41 -1.69 -15.68 12.82
N PRO A 42 -2.67 -15.20 12.03
CA PRO A 42 -3.85 -15.96 11.63
C PRO A 42 -3.53 -17.25 10.88
N THR A 43 -3.99 -18.39 11.38
CA THR A 43 -3.88 -19.69 10.68
C THR A 43 -5.12 -20.05 9.85
N GLY A 44 -6.02 -19.09 9.61
CA GLY A 44 -7.24 -19.27 8.83
C GLY A 44 -7.96 -17.94 8.50
N PRO A 45 -8.95 -17.95 7.60
CA PRO A 45 -9.48 -16.74 6.96
C PRO A 45 -10.37 -15.86 7.85
N ALA A 46 -10.94 -16.42 8.92
CA ALA A 46 -11.95 -15.74 9.75
C ALA A 46 -11.44 -15.38 11.16
N ILE A 47 -10.13 -15.19 11.32
CA ILE A 47 -9.52 -14.83 12.61
C ILE A 47 -9.46 -13.31 12.72
N ALA A 48 -10.27 -12.75 13.63
CA ALA A 48 -10.25 -11.33 13.95
C ALA A 48 -8.94 -10.94 14.69
N PRO A 49 -8.46 -9.69 14.52
CA PRO A 49 -7.34 -9.15 15.29
C PRO A 49 -7.74 -9.03 16.75
N ASP A 50 -6.76 -9.24 17.64
CA ASP A 50 -6.94 -9.13 19.08
C ASP A 50 -7.24 -7.69 19.53
N PHE A 51 -6.64 -6.72 18.84
CA PHE A 51 -6.87 -5.30 19.07
C PHE A 51 -6.46 -4.44 17.87
N VAL A 52 -6.80 -3.16 17.90
CA VAL A 52 -6.44 -2.19 16.85
C VAL A 52 -5.75 -0.97 17.44
N LEU A 53 -4.75 -0.43 16.73
CA LEU A 53 -4.10 0.84 17.07
C LEU A 53 -4.51 1.92 16.08
N CYS A 54 -4.20 3.17 16.41
CA CYS A 54 -4.64 4.37 15.70
C CYS A 54 -6.17 4.59 15.67
N GLN A 55 -6.96 3.72 16.31
CA GLN A 55 -8.41 3.81 16.41
C GLN A 55 -8.91 3.35 17.78
N GLN A 56 -10.06 3.87 18.21
CA GLN A 56 -10.68 3.52 19.49
C GLN A 56 -11.44 2.19 19.45
N ASN A 57 -11.77 1.69 18.26
CA ASN A 57 -12.46 0.42 18.04
C ASN A 57 -12.28 -0.03 16.58
N THR A 58 -12.75 -1.23 16.27
CA THR A 58 -12.62 -1.87 14.95
C THR A 58 -13.55 -1.28 13.88
N THR A 59 -14.44 -0.35 14.23
CA THR A 59 -15.40 0.25 13.29
C THR A 59 -15.11 1.71 12.97
N SER A 60 -14.22 2.35 13.72
CA SER A 60 -13.80 3.72 13.44
C SER A 60 -12.71 3.71 12.37
N THR A 61 -12.84 4.63 11.43
CA THR A 61 -11.92 4.80 10.29
C THR A 61 -11.43 6.24 10.16
N THR A 62 -11.82 7.12 11.08
CA THR A 62 -11.52 8.55 11.01
C THR A 62 -10.04 8.81 11.26
N SER A 63 -9.44 9.63 10.42
CA SER A 63 -8.06 10.07 10.62
C SER A 63 -7.93 11.02 11.81
N GLY A 64 -6.71 11.16 12.32
CA GLY A 64 -6.39 12.13 13.36
C GLY A 64 -4.88 12.24 13.55
N ASN A 65 -4.46 13.12 14.46
CA ASN A 65 -3.05 13.45 14.68
C ASN A 65 -2.62 13.34 16.15
N SER A 66 -3.45 12.80 17.04
CA SER A 66 -3.01 12.45 18.40
C SER A 66 -2.08 11.23 18.38
N LEU A 67 -1.44 10.90 19.50
CA LEU A 67 -0.55 9.71 19.59
C LEU A 67 -1.31 8.37 19.52
N SER A 68 -2.64 8.38 19.64
CA SER A 68 -3.51 7.21 19.46
C SER A 68 -4.27 7.22 18.14
N GLN A 69 -3.92 8.11 17.21
CA GLN A 69 -4.57 8.25 15.91
C GLN A 69 -3.52 8.33 14.80
N CYS A 70 -3.92 7.89 13.61
CA CYS A 70 -3.11 7.95 12.41
C CYS A 70 -3.88 8.65 11.29
N ASN A 71 -3.14 9.09 10.28
CA ASN A 71 -3.65 9.64 9.04
C ASN A 71 -2.86 9.03 7.88
N TRP A 72 -3.52 8.11 7.18
CA TRP A 72 -3.01 7.37 6.04
C TRP A 72 -1.69 6.63 6.33
N PRO A 73 -1.63 5.78 7.37
CA PRO A 73 -0.40 5.08 7.72
C PRO A 73 0.02 4.13 6.59
N SER A 74 1.32 4.12 6.24
CA SER A 74 1.80 3.38 5.07
C SER A 74 2.54 2.08 5.40
N ASP A 75 3.25 2.07 6.52
CA ASP A 75 4.16 0.99 6.90
C ASP A 75 4.28 0.86 8.42
N ALA A 76 4.64 -0.33 8.87
CA ALA A 76 4.88 -0.63 10.28
C ALA A 76 6.08 -1.56 10.41
N VAL A 77 6.87 -1.36 11.47
CA VAL A 77 7.95 -2.27 11.85
C VAL A 77 7.84 -2.57 13.33
N VAL A 78 7.98 -3.84 13.69
CA VAL A 78 8.17 -4.25 15.07
C VAL A 78 9.55 -4.89 15.23
N THR A 79 10.30 -4.39 16.19
CA THR A 79 11.65 -4.86 16.49
C THR A 79 11.60 -6.11 17.36
N SER A 80 12.66 -6.90 17.41
CA SER A 80 12.72 -8.12 18.22
C SER A 80 12.59 -7.87 19.74
N ASN A 81 12.87 -6.65 20.20
CA ASN A 81 12.61 -6.22 21.59
C ASN A 81 11.23 -5.56 21.78
N GLY A 82 10.33 -5.70 20.81
CA GLY A 82 8.94 -5.32 20.89
C GLY A 82 8.65 -3.84 20.70
N LYS A 83 9.56 -3.02 20.17
CA LYS A 83 9.22 -1.63 19.83
C LYS A 83 8.47 -1.61 18.51
N LEU A 84 7.40 -0.84 18.43
CA LEU A 84 6.61 -0.67 17.21
C LEU A 84 6.81 0.74 16.66
N LEU A 85 7.12 0.84 15.37
CA LEU A 85 7.17 2.08 14.61
C LEU A 85 6.10 2.03 13.53
N VAL A 86 5.40 3.13 13.32
CA VAL A 86 4.39 3.28 12.26
C VAL A 86 4.66 4.55 11.48
N ALA A 87 4.74 4.44 10.16
CA ALA A 87 4.83 5.59 9.26
C ALA A 87 3.46 6.23 9.16
N ASP A 88 3.27 7.35 9.86
CA ASP A 88 2.02 8.11 9.89
C ASP A 88 2.08 9.21 8.82
N THR A 89 1.87 8.76 7.58
CA THR A 89 2.35 9.41 6.36
C THR A 89 1.83 10.83 6.16
N ASP A 90 0.52 11.04 6.23
CA ASP A 90 -0.06 12.37 6.00
C ASP A 90 0.13 13.31 7.20
N ASN A 91 0.50 12.76 8.35
CA ASN A 91 0.94 13.54 9.51
C ASN A 91 2.46 13.81 9.51
N ASN A 92 3.20 13.40 8.48
CA ASN A 92 4.64 13.64 8.32
C ASN A 92 5.50 13.19 9.52
N ARG A 93 5.13 12.08 10.17
CA ARG A 93 5.79 11.63 11.40
C ARG A 93 5.91 10.10 11.46
N ILE A 94 6.71 9.63 12.40
CA ILE A 94 6.76 8.23 12.80
C ILE A 94 6.22 8.11 14.22
N LEU A 95 5.15 7.35 14.42
CA LEU A 95 4.69 7.01 15.76
C LEU A 95 5.55 5.88 16.32
N VAL A 96 5.96 6.01 17.59
CA VAL A 96 6.80 5.02 18.26
C VAL A 96 6.17 4.56 19.57
N TRP A 97 5.92 3.27 19.69
CA TRP A 97 5.65 2.61 20.96
C TRP A 97 6.93 1.96 21.46
N SER A 98 7.36 2.32 22.67
CA SER A 98 8.59 1.78 23.26
C SER A 98 8.50 0.31 23.70
N SER A 99 7.30 -0.27 23.64
CA SER A 99 7.01 -1.69 23.86
C SER A 99 5.74 -2.07 23.10
N MET A 100 5.55 -3.37 22.85
CA MET A 100 4.44 -3.85 22.04
C MET A 100 3.12 -3.51 22.76
N PRO A 101 2.19 -2.79 22.12
CA PRO A 101 0.91 -2.48 22.74
C PRO A 101 0.10 -3.74 23.03
N THR A 102 -0.82 -3.67 24.00
CA THR A 102 -1.61 -4.83 24.43
C THR A 102 -3.12 -4.63 24.36
N SER A 103 -3.57 -3.45 23.95
CA SER A 103 -4.99 -3.06 23.95
C SER A 103 -5.32 -2.07 22.85
N THR A 104 -6.59 -2.03 22.47
CA THR A 104 -7.12 -1.11 21.47
C THR A 104 -6.87 0.35 21.84
N GLY A 105 -6.52 1.17 20.84
CA GLY A 105 -6.38 2.62 20.99
C GLY A 105 -5.20 3.08 21.84
N ALA A 106 -4.27 2.19 22.18
CA ALA A 106 -3.09 2.54 22.96
C ALA A 106 -2.27 3.63 22.27
N SER A 107 -2.02 4.74 22.96
CA SER A 107 -1.20 5.84 22.45
C SER A 107 0.26 5.43 22.27
N ALA A 108 0.89 5.90 21.20
CA ALA A 108 2.33 5.86 21.04
C ALA A 108 3.02 6.59 22.19
N SER A 109 4.24 6.16 22.51
CA SER A 109 5.07 6.77 23.55
C SER A 109 5.53 8.17 23.14
N TYR A 110 5.84 8.36 21.85
CA TYR A 110 6.17 9.63 21.23
C TYR A 110 6.01 9.54 19.70
N ALA A 111 6.19 10.67 19.03
CA ALA A 111 6.28 10.73 17.58
C ALA A 111 7.59 11.40 17.16
N ILE A 112 8.29 10.84 16.18
CA ILE A 112 9.43 11.48 15.52
C ILE A 112 8.87 12.40 14.44
N ASP A 113 9.02 13.70 14.61
CA ASP A 113 8.62 14.68 13.59
C ASP A 113 9.66 14.71 12.46
N LEU A 114 9.22 14.41 11.24
CA LEU A 114 10.09 14.41 10.06
C LEU A 114 10.05 15.76 9.32
N GLY A 115 9.25 16.70 9.82
CA GLY A 115 8.98 18.02 9.26
C GLY A 115 8.02 17.98 8.07
N ALA A 116 7.46 19.15 7.72
CA ALA A 116 6.53 19.31 6.60
C ALA A 116 7.04 18.66 5.30
N ASP A 117 6.10 18.09 4.54
CA ASP A 117 6.32 17.42 3.25
C ASP A 117 7.26 16.20 3.31
N ALA A 118 7.54 15.64 4.50
CA ALA A 118 8.34 14.43 4.61
C ALA A 118 7.68 13.24 3.93
N TRP A 119 6.35 13.10 4.12
CA TRP A 119 5.52 12.04 3.57
C TRP A 119 6.18 10.66 3.69
N PRO A 120 6.40 10.16 4.93
CA PRO A 120 7.13 8.92 5.15
C PRO A 120 6.37 7.72 4.60
N TRP A 121 7.03 6.84 3.85
CA TRP A 121 6.36 5.68 3.24
C TRP A 121 6.87 4.33 3.74
N GLY A 122 8.17 4.22 4.02
CA GLY A 122 8.81 3.00 4.47
C GLY A 122 9.64 3.27 5.71
N ILE A 123 9.65 2.32 6.63
CA ILE A 123 10.47 2.35 7.85
C ILE A 123 11.18 1.01 7.98
N TRP A 124 12.42 1.05 8.45
CA TRP A 124 13.12 -0.15 8.88
C TRP A 124 13.81 0.07 10.22
N SER A 125 13.83 -0.97 11.08
CA SER A 125 14.62 -0.97 12.31
C SER A 125 15.05 -2.38 12.72
N ASP A 126 16.28 -2.51 13.21
CA ASP A 126 16.79 -3.70 13.89
C ASP A 126 16.72 -3.58 15.44
N GLY A 127 16.01 -2.58 15.96
CA GLY A 127 15.96 -2.27 17.38
C GLY A 127 17.10 -1.40 17.90
N THR A 128 18.15 -1.20 17.10
CA THR A 128 19.26 -0.28 17.38
C THR A 128 19.30 0.87 16.38
N ARG A 129 19.10 0.61 15.10
CA ARG A 129 19.09 1.62 14.03
C ARG A 129 17.67 1.83 13.53
N VAL A 130 17.41 3.01 12.99
CA VAL A 130 16.16 3.32 12.28
C VAL A 130 16.50 3.95 10.94
N VAL A 131 15.77 3.55 9.90
CA VAL A 131 15.80 4.20 8.60
C VAL A 131 14.38 4.54 8.22
N ALA A 132 14.18 5.74 7.67
CA ALA A 132 12.90 6.15 7.13
C ALA A 132 13.09 6.70 5.72
N SER A 133 12.21 6.31 4.80
CA SER A 133 12.09 7.00 3.52
C SER A 133 11.17 8.19 3.72
N MET A 134 11.66 9.39 3.39
CA MET A 134 10.90 10.62 3.35
C MET A 134 10.59 10.91 1.89
N THR A 135 9.52 10.30 1.36
CA THR A 135 9.26 10.29 -0.07
C THR A 135 9.09 11.70 -0.63
N GLY A 136 8.33 12.56 0.06
CA GLY A 136 8.09 13.94 -0.38
C GLY A 136 9.36 14.80 -0.40
N LYS A 137 10.39 14.39 0.34
CA LYS A 137 11.71 15.07 0.40
C LYS A 137 12.77 14.46 -0.49
N SER A 138 12.46 13.40 -1.25
CA SER A 138 13.48 12.68 -2.05
C SER A 138 14.65 12.22 -1.16
N ARG A 139 14.37 11.65 0.02
CA ARG A 139 15.40 11.42 1.06
C ARG A 139 15.24 10.08 1.79
N LEU A 140 16.38 9.47 2.14
CA LEU A 140 16.46 8.44 3.17
C LEU A 140 17.16 9.03 4.40
N SER A 141 16.56 8.92 5.59
CA SER A 141 17.16 9.39 6.84
C SER A 141 17.54 8.22 7.74
N PHE A 142 18.74 8.30 8.33
CA PHE A 142 19.35 7.21 9.09
C PHE A 142 19.65 7.67 10.50
N TRP A 143 19.16 6.91 11.48
CA TRP A 143 19.55 7.01 12.88
C TRP A 143 20.37 5.78 13.24
N ASN A 144 21.66 5.98 13.55
CA ASN A 144 22.55 4.89 13.96
C ASN A 144 22.24 4.37 15.37
N THR A 145 21.48 5.14 16.14
CA THR A 145 20.95 4.79 17.45
C THR A 145 19.46 5.04 17.46
N PHE A 146 18.71 4.15 18.11
CA PHE A 146 17.25 4.20 18.09
C PHE A 146 16.79 5.52 18.72
N PRO A 147 16.01 6.36 18.03
CA PRO A 147 15.50 7.61 18.57
C PRO A 147 14.78 7.35 19.88
N THR A 148 15.19 7.99 20.96
CA THR A 148 14.59 7.90 22.30
C THR A 148 13.61 9.03 22.59
N THR A 149 13.68 10.10 21.79
CA THR A 149 12.74 11.23 21.84
C THR A 149 12.19 11.53 20.44
N GLY A 150 11.14 12.34 20.39
CA GLY A 150 10.58 12.82 19.12
C GLY A 150 11.46 13.85 18.38
N SER A 151 12.53 14.34 19.01
CA SER A 151 13.40 15.40 18.50
C SER A 151 14.80 14.94 18.11
N ASP A 152 15.09 13.64 18.23
CA ASP A 152 16.42 13.11 17.93
C ASP A 152 16.70 13.23 16.42
N SER A 153 17.75 13.98 16.07
CA SER A 153 18.12 14.18 14.67
C SER A 153 18.72 12.92 14.04
N PRO A 154 18.52 12.68 12.74
CA PRO A 154 19.18 11.58 12.04
C PRO A 154 20.70 11.77 12.09
N SER A 155 21.43 10.67 12.21
CA SER A 155 22.89 10.64 12.15
C SER A 155 23.41 11.12 10.79
N PHE A 156 22.72 10.77 9.72
CA PHE A 156 22.92 11.33 8.38
C PHE A 156 21.67 11.10 7.52
N SER A 157 21.63 11.71 6.34
CA SER A 157 20.59 11.45 5.34
C SER A 157 21.21 11.33 3.96
N ILE A 158 20.64 10.49 3.11
CA ILE A 158 20.98 10.38 1.69
C ILE A 158 19.92 11.16 0.93
N ASP A 159 20.32 12.32 0.41
CA ASP A 159 19.47 13.17 -0.42
C ASP A 159 19.47 12.71 -1.87
N GLY A 160 18.32 12.80 -2.52
CA GLY A 160 18.13 12.38 -3.88
C GLY A 160 18.85 13.26 -4.88
N SER A 161 19.76 12.68 -5.64
CA SER A 161 20.55 13.34 -6.68
C SER A 161 21.02 12.32 -7.72
N ALA A 162 21.60 12.80 -8.83
CA ALA A 162 22.22 11.92 -9.81
C ALA A 162 23.43 11.13 -9.24
N SER A 163 24.04 11.56 -8.13
CA SER A 163 25.18 10.85 -7.51
C SER A 163 24.75 9.77 -6.52
N THR A 164 23.63 9.98 -5.82
CA THR A 164 23.05 9.04 -4.85
C THR A 164 21.99 8.13 -5.45
N CYS A 165 21.50 8.46 -6.65
CA CYS A 165 20.47 7.76 -7.41
C CYS A 165 19.06 7.77 -6.81
N ILE A 166 18.89 8.27 -5.59
CA ILE A 166 17.59 8.33 -4.94
C ILE A 166 16.68 9.37 -5.64
N GLY A 167 15.46 8.95 -5.91
CA GLY A 167 14.36 9.69 -6.51
C GLY A 167 13.26 9.96 -5.52
N THR A 168 12.19 9.18 -5.62
CA THR A 168 11.08 9.16 -4.66
C THR A 168 11.11 7.82 -3.92
N PRO A 169 11.93 7.70 -2.87
CA PRO A 169 12.12 6.44 -2.15
C PRO A 169 10.84 6.04 -1.41
N ARG A 170 10.56 4.74 -1.35
CA ARG A 170 9.31 4.13 -0.88
C ARG A 170 9.61 3.08 0.21
N GLY A 171 9.02 1.88 0.11
CA GLY A 171 9.18 0.83 1.11
C GLY A 171 10.66 0.52 1.38
N LEU A 172 10.96 0.16 2.63
CA LEU A 172 12.30 -0.14 3.10
C LEU A 172 12.37 -1.56 3.64
N VAL A 173 13.41 -2.30 3.23
CA VAL A 173 13.65 -3.65 3.75
C VAL A 173 15.13 -3.89 3.95
N SER A 174 15.50 -4.52 5.07
CA SER A 174 16.89 -4.82 5.39
C SER A 174 17.01 -6.00 6.34
N ASN A 175 18.11 -6.75 6.21
CA ASN A 175 18.55 -7.76 7.17
C ASN A 175 19.68 -7.25 8.10
N GLY A 176 19.86 -5.92 8.16
CA GLY A 176 20.91 -5.26 8.93
C GLY A 176 22.27 -5.15 8.22
N THR A 177 22.47 -5.89 7.12
CA THR A 177 23.64 -5.75 6.24
C THR A 177 23.24 -5.21 4.88
N VAL A 178 22.27 -5.82 4.21
CA VAL A 178 21.72 -5.33 2.95
C VAL A 178 20.58 -4.39 3.26
N LEU A 179 20.51 -3.23 2.60
CA LEU A 179 19.36 -2.33 2.64
C LEU A 179 18.79 -2.20 1.22
N MET A 180 17.47 -2.25 1.11
CA MET A 180 16.77 -2.01 -0.14
C MET A 180 15.69 -0.95 0.06
N THR A 181 15.54 -0.09 -0.94
CA THR A 181 14.43 0.86 -1.01
C THR A 181 13.76 0.74 -2.36
N GLY A 182 12.43 0.64 -2.36
CA GLY A 182 11.65 0.93 -3.56
C GLY A 182 11.87 2.38 -3.98
N ASP A 183 11.87 2.68 -5.26
CA ASP A 183 11.96 4.03 -5.79
C ASP A 183 11.13 4.15 -7.08
N HIS A 184 10.22 5.12 -7.08
CA HIS A 184 9.31 5.36 -8.20
C HIS A 184 9.86 6.35 -9.24
N ASN A 185 10.92 7.09 -8.93
CA ASN A 185 11.51 8.09 -9.82
C ASN A 185 13.03 8.15 -9.65
N GLY A 186 13.68 6.98 -9.61
CA GLY A 186 15.11 6.82 -9.39
C GLY A 186 15.93 7.68 -10.36
N LYS A 187 16.97 8.34 -9.84
CA LYS A 187 17.79 9.30 -10.61
C LYS A 187 18.98 8.65 -11.33
N CYS A 188 19.08 7.32 -11.28
CA CYS A 188 20.05 6.54 -12.05
C CYS A 188 19.44 5.21 -12.51
N GLY A 189 19.73 4.81 -13.74
CA GLY A 189 19.22 3.55 -14.30
C GLY A 189 17.79 3.69 -14.78
N GLU A 190 16.96 2.67 -14.55
CA GLU A 190 15.52 2.71 -14.80
C GLU A 190 14.84 3.63 -13.76
N GLU A 191 13.75 4.29 -14.14
CA GLU A 191 13.05 5.23 -13.25
C GLU A 191 12.34 4.53 -12.09
N LYS A 192 11.94 3.26 -12.26
CA LYS A 192 11.14 2.50 -11.29
C LYS A 192 11.80 1.18 -10.92
N GLY A 193 12.08 0.96 -9.65
CA GLY A 193 12.66 -0.29 -9.16
C GLY A 193 13.05 -0.25 -7.70
N ILE A 194 13.95 -1.16 -7.31
CA ILE A 194 14.50 -1.28 -5.97
C ILE A 194 15.98 -0.95 -6.02
N HIS A 195 16.39 0.12 -5.36
CA HIS A 195 17.80 0.38 -5.10
C HIS A 195 18.33 -0.57 -4.03
N VAL A 196 19.39 -1.31 -4.36
CA VAL A 196 20.02 -2.27 -3.45
C VAL A 196 21.38 -1.76 -2.99
N TYR A 197 21.51 -1.61 -1.67
CA TYR A 197 22.78 -1.42 -0.99
C TYR A 197 23.21 -2.77 -0.40
N THR A 198 24.22 -3.39 -0.97
CA THR A 198 24.73 -4.71 -0.52
C THR A 198 25.43 -4.64 0.83
N THR A 199 25.76 -3.43 1.28
CA THR A 199 26.23 -3.12 2.63
C THR A 199 25.44 -1.95 3.18
N PHE A 200 25.25 -1.90 4.50
CA PHE A 200 24.37 -0.94 5.11
C PHE A 200 25.02 0.45 4.99
N PRO A 201 24.29 1.47 4.50
CA PRO A 201 24.88 2.79 4.32
C PRO A 201 25.46 3.39 5.60
N THR A 202 26.61 4.04 5.48
CA THR A 202 27.29 4.71 6.62
C THR A 202 27.60 6.18 6.36
N SER A 203 27.23 6.70 5.19
CA SER A 203 27.44 8.11 4.83
C SER A 203 26.34 8.64 3.90
N ALA A 204 26.17 9.96 3.90
CA ALA A 204 25.21 10.69 3.07
C ALA A 204 25.45 10.56 1.55
N THR A 205 26.65 10.13 1.15
CA THR A 205 27.05 9.99 -0.27
C THR A 205 27.00 8.54 -0.76
N THR A 206 26.52 7.61 0.08
CA THR A 206 26.45 6.19 -0.28
C THR A 206 25.55 6.00 -1.49
N LYS A 207 26.08 5.34 -2.51
CA LYS A 207 25.37 5.01 -3.75
C LYS A 207 24.89 3.55 -3.71
N PRO A 208 23.70 3.22 -4.21
CA PRO A 208 23.28 1.82 -4.36
C PRO A 208 24.17 1.07 -5.34
N ASN A 209 24.37 -0.23 -5.11
CA ASN A 209 25.21 -1.09 -5.95
C ASN A 209 24.55 -1.38 -7.31
N TYR A 210 23.24 -1.62 -7.30
CA TYR A 210 22.44 -1.89 -8.49
C TYR A 210 20.96 -1.67 -8.21
N MET A 211 20.14 -1.79 -9.26
CA MET A 211 18.69 -1.73 -9.17
C MET A 211 18.06 -3.07 -9.61
N ILE A 212 17.16 -3.61 -8.80
CA ILE A 212 16.24 -4.69 -9.20
C ILE A 212 14.98 -4.04 -9.77
N VAL A 213 14.54 -4.47 -10.94
CA VAL A 213 13.34 -3.93 -11.60
C VAL A 213 12.29 -5.03 -11.62
N PRO A 214 11.00 -4.69 -11.53
CA PRO A 214 9.94 -5.69 -11.59
C PRO A 214 9.98 -6.43 -12.93
N SER A 215 9.62 -7.72 -12.92
CA SER A 215 9.53 -8.52 -14.14
C SER A 215 8.43 -8.02 -15.10
N ASP A 216 7.36 -7.45 -14.54
CA ASP A 216 6.33 -6.71 -15.29
C ASP A 216 6.57 -5.21 -15.09
N SER A 217 7.03 -4.53 -16.14
CA SER A 217 7.36 -3.11 -16.12
C SER A 217 6.16 -2.19 -15.87
N ASN A 218 4.92 -2.70 -15.97
CA ASN A 218 3.70 -1.94 -15.72
C ASN A 218 3.26 -1.97 -14.25
N TYR A 219 3.94 -2.73 -13.39
CA TYR A 219 3.59 -2.87 -11.98
C TYR A 219 4.55 -2.11 -11.06
N ALA A 220 4.10 -1.91 -9.82
CA ALA A 220 4.88 -1.23 -8.78
C ALA A 220 6.23 -1.93 -8.52
N TRP A 221 7.15 -1.16 -7.93
CA TRP A 221 8.44 -1.69 -7.48
C TRP A 221 8.20 -2.86 -6.49
N PRO A 222 8.94 -3.98 -6.61
CA PRO A 222 8.72 -5.12 -5.72
C PRO A 222 9.07 -4.76 -4.28
N MET A 223 8.30 -5.18 -3.28
CA MET A 223 8.56 -4.96 -1.85
C MET A 223 8.22 -6.20 -1.02
N GLY A 224 8.83 -6.31 0.16
CA GLY A 224 8.64 -7.46 1.04
C GLY A 224 9.65 -7.48 2.18
N SER A 225 9.93 -8.66 2.73
CA SER A 225 10.82 -8.82 3.88
C SER A 225 11.96 -9.80 3.64
N PHE A 226 12.91 -9.80 4.57
CA PHE A 226 13.84 -10.91 4.74
C PHE A 226 13.26 -11.92 5.72
N ASP A 227 13.27 -13.20 5.35
CA ASP A 227 13.02 -14.28 6.30
C ASP A 227 14.18 -14.35 7.29
N ARG A 228 13.84 -14.17 8.57
CA ARG A 228 14.78 -14.14 9.69
C ARG A 228 15.53 -15.45 9.92
N THR A 229 14.97 -16.56 9.44
CA THR A 229 15.54 -17.90 9.62
C THR A 229 16.54 -18.21 8.53
N THR A 230 16.21 -17.90 7.27
CA THR A 230 17.01 -18.30 6.11
C THR A 230 17.89 -17.18 5.56
N GLY A 231 17.58 -15.92 5.87
CA GLY A 231 18.24 -14.74 5.31
C GLY A 231 17.88 -14.45 3.85
N LYS A 232 16.97 -15.23 3.26
CA LYS A 232 16.43 -14.97 1.91
C LYS A 232 15.45 -13.80 1.95
N ALA A 233 15.30 -13.08 0.85
CA ALA A 233 14.26 -12.08 0.69
C ALA A 233 13.12 -12.59 -0.19
N TYR A 234 11.91 -12.18 0.14
CA TYR A 234 10.70 -12.46 -0.62
C TYR A 234 10.07 -11.14 -1.00
N LEU A 235 10.01 -10.85 -2.31
CA LEU A 235 9.58 -9.54 -2.81
C LEU A 235 8.37 -9.71 -3.73
N LEU A 236 7.33 -8.93 -3.49
CA LEU A 236 6.09 -8.91 -4.25
C LEU A 236 6.04 -7.66 -5.13
N SER A 237 5.92 -7.88 -6.44
CA SER A 237 5.38 -6.88 -7.38
C SER A 237 4.04 -7.37 -7.92
N ARG A 238 3.97 -7.72 -9.22
CA ARG A 238 2.95 -8.63 -9.75
C ARG A 238 3.32 -10.10 -9.54
N THR A 239 4.62 -10.36 -9.44
CA THR A 239 5.19 -11.67 -9.19
C THR A 239 5.77 -11.68 -7.79
N LEU A 240 5.61 -12.80 -7.11
CA LEU A 240 6.30 -13.08 -5.85
C LEU A 240 7.62 -13.77 -6.19
N GLU A 241 8.74 -13.16 -5.81
CA GLU A 241 10.08 -13.65 -6.13
C GLU A 241 10.91 -13.91 -4.87
N GLU A 242 11.59 -15.05 -4.84
CA GLU A 242 12.60 -15.38 -3.85
C GLU A 242 13.99 -14.94 -4.33
N PHE A 243 14.71 -14.22 -3.47
CA PHE A 243 16.11 -13.87 -3.65
C PHE A 243 16.95 -14.55 -2.57
N ALA A 244 17.84 -15.46 -2.98
CA ALA A 244 18.68 -16.22 -2.06
C ALA A 244 19.77 -15.36 -1.38
N SER A 245 20.27 -14.34 -2.07
CA SER A 245 21.31 -13.43 -1.56
C SER A 245 21.40 -12.16 -2.42
N PHE A 246 22.17 -11.18 -1.95
CA PHE A 246 22.43 -9.91 -2.64
C PHE A 246 23.94 -9.69 -2.81
N PRO A 247 24.59 -10.38 -3.76
CA PRO A 247 26.01 -10.21 -4.04
C PRO A 247 26.28 -8.89 -4.79
N ALA A 248 27.55 -8.56 -5.07
CA ALA A 248 27.89 -7.31 -5.77
C ALA A 248 27.29 -7.21 -7.19
N THR A 249 27.02 -8.34 -7.83
CA THR A 249 26.32 -8.43 -9.11
C THR A 249 24.82 -8.61 -8.90
N LYS A 250 23.99 -7.94 -9.71
CA LYS A 250 22.52 -8.04 -9.64
C LYS A 250 22.06 -9.51 -9.70
N PRO A 251 21.39 -10.05 -8.66
CA PRO A 251 20.86 -11.41 -8.65
C PRO A 251 19.59 -11.52 -9.51
N ILE A 252 19.23 -12.76 -9.86
CA ILE A 252 17.95 -13.09 -10.52
C ILE A 252 17.05 -13.75 -9.47
N GLY A 253 15.83 -13.25 -9.32
CA GLY A 253 14.82 -13.83 -8.44
C GLY A 253 14.25 -15.13 -9.00
N THR A 254 13.79 -16.01 -8.11
CA THR A 254 13.03 -17.21 -8.48
C THR A 254 11.55 -16.98 -8.22
N GLN A 255 10.74 -17.02 -9.26
CA GLN A 255 9.29 -16.84 -9.12
C GLN A 255 8.65 -17.97 -8.30
N LEU A 256 7.84 -17.59 -7.33
CA LEU A 256 7.00 -18.46 -6.52
C LEU A 256 5.52 -18.26 -6.87
N ALA A 257 4.69 -19.26 -6.54
CA ALA A 257 3.23 -19.18 -6.60
C ALA A 257 2.65 -18.65 -7.94
N SER A 258 3.24 -19.05 -9.08
CA SER A 258 2.83 -18.61 -10.43
C SER A 258 1.36 -18.88 -10.81
N ASN A 259 0.65 -19.75 -10.08
CA ASN A 259 -0.79 -19.98 -10.26
C ASN A 259 -1.68 -19.01 -9.45
N THR A 260 -1.05 -18.08 -8.73
CA THR A 260 -1.69 -17.01 -7.95
C THR A 260 -1.64 -15.70 -8.73
N GLU A 261 -2.79 -15.09 -8.92
CA GLU A 261 -2.92 -13.80 -9.58
C GLU A 261 -2.78 -12.68 -8.53
N PHE A 262 -1.54 -12.36 -8.17
CA PHE A 262 -1.30 -11.31 -7.19
C PHE A 262 -1.68 -9.93 -7.76
N GLU A 263 -2.41 -9.18 -6.95
CA GLU A 263 -2.72 -7.76 -7.17
C GLU A 263 -1.93 -6.93 -6.13
N GLY A 264 -0.59 -6.99 -6.23
CA GLY A 264 0.33 -6.12 -5.47
C GLY A 264 0.21 -4.65 -5.88
N GLY A 265 1.08 -3.77 -5.39
CA GLY A 265 1.02 -2.34 -5.68
C GLY A 265 1.95 -1.53 -4.78
N ASP A 266 1.66 -0.25 -4.59
CA ASP A 266 2.52 0.69 -3.84
C ASP A 266 2.69 0.33 -2.34
N GLY A 267 1.81 -0.52 -1.82
CA GLY A 267 1.86 -1.06 -0.45
C GLY A 267 2.06 -2.57 -0.38
N GLY A 268 2.49 -3.23 -1.47
CA GLY A 268 2.77 -4.66 -1.43
C GLY A 268 3.85 -5.00 -0.41
N ASP A 269 3.65 -6.07 0.36
CA ASP A 269 4.60 -6.51 1.38
C ASP A 269 4.48 -8.01 1.64
N VAL A 270 5.48 -8.59 2.29
CA VAL A 270 5.57 -10.01 2.62
C VAL A 270 6.06 -10.15 4.05
N GLU A 271 5.45 -11.00 4.86
CA GLU A 271 5.99 -11.38 6.16
C GLU A 271 5.90 -12.89 6.37
N VAL A 272 6.96 -13.48 6.91
CA VAL A 272 7.02 -14.91 7.25
C VAL A 272 7.04 -15.07 8.76
N VAL A 273 5.99 -15.69 9.32
CA VAL A 273 5.84 -15.89 10.76
C VAL A 273 5.06 -17.16 11.06
N ASN A 274 5.45 -17.88 12.11
CA ASN A 274 4.76 -19.08 12.62
C ASN A 274 4.50 -20.17 11.56
N GLY A 275 5.39 -20.31 10.58
CA GLY A 275 5.24 -21.30 9.51
C GLY A 275 4.25 -20.90 8.41
N TYR A 276 3.90 -19.61 8.31
CA TYR A 276 3.08 -19.06 7.25
C TYR A 276 3.80 -17.92 6.55
N MET A 277 3.53 -17.76 5.26
CA MET A 277 3.86 -16.56 4.50
C MET A 277 2.59 -15.76 4.24
N TYR A 278 2.61 -14.49 4.64
CA TYR A 278 1.54 -13.52 4.39
C TYR A 278 2.04 -12.57 3.31
N VAL A 279 1.21 -12.33 2.30
CA VAL A 279 1.54 -11.49 1.14
C VAL A 279 0.44 -10.45 0.99
N THR A 280 0.73 -9.20 1.33
CA THR A 280 -0.24 -8.11 1.22
C THR A 280 -0.41 -7.68 -0.23
N GLU A 281 -1.64 -7.76 -0.71
CA GLU A 281 -2.04 -7.34 -2.04
C GLU A 281 -2.76 -6.00 -1.95
N TYR A 282 -2.00 -4.90 -1.99
CA TYR A 282 -2.53 -3.53 -1.86
C TYR A 282 -3.71 -3.26 -2.80
N ASN A 283 -3.54 -3.60 -4.08
CA ASN A 283 -4.53 -3.41 -5.13
C ASN A 283 -5.60 -4.51 -5.16
N GLY A 284 -5.30 -5.67 -4.60
CA GLY A 284 -6.25 -6.77 -4.39
C GLY A 284 -7.13 -6.58 -3.16
N ASN A 285 -6.75 -5.65 -2.29
CA ASN A 285 -7.37 -5.34 -1.00
C ASN A 285 -7.58 -6.57 -0.11
N ARG A 286 -6.54 -7.40 -0.06
CA ARG A 286 -6.53 -8.69 0.64
C ARG A 286 -5.11 -9.06 1.05
N VAL A 287 -4.98 -10.10 1.85
CA VAL A 287 -3.68 -10.75 2.14
C VAL A 287 -3.77 -12.21 1.69
N SER A 288 -2.92 -12.59 0.74
CA SER A 288 -2.72 -13.99 0.36
C SER A 288 -1.92 -14.70 1.44
N VAL A 289 -2.37 -15.88 1.90
CA VAL A 289 -1.67 -16.62 2.95
C VAL A 289 -1.35 -18.04 2.51
N PHE A 290 -0.08 -18.44 2.68
CA PHE A 290 0.43 -19.77 2.38
C PHE A 290 0.96 -20.44 3.65
N LYS A 291 0.73 -21.75 3.79
CA LYS A 291 1.42 -22.57 4.78
C LYS A 291 2.86 -22.82 4.32
N GLY A 292 3.79 -22.13 4.96
CA GLY A 292 5.20 -22.13 4.61
C GLY A 292 5.53 -21.28 3.38
N ILE A 293 6.75 -21.45 2.88
CA ILE A 293 7.19 -20.83 1.63
C ILE A 293 6.51 -21.57 0.47
N PRO A 294 5.77 -20.90 -0.42
CA PRO A 294 5.04 -21.56 -1.49
C PRO A 294 5.97 -22.20 -2.53
N SER A 295 5.50 -23.27 -3.15
CA SER A 295 6.16 -23.81 -4.35
C SER A 295 6.00 -22.86 -5.54
N SER A 296 6.71 -23.13 -6.64
CA SER A 296 6.66 -22.31 -7.86
C SER A 296 5.27 -22.19 -8.49
N THR A 297 4.36 -23.12 -8.23
CA THR A 297 3.00 -23.17 -8.81
C THR A 297 1.89 -23.22 -7.76
N ALA A 298 2.18 -22.88 -6.50
CA ALA A 298 1.19 -22.87 -5.44
C ALA A 298 0.08 -21.81 -5.66
N THR A 299 -1.07 -22.07 -5.04
CA THR A 299 -2.14 -21.09 -4.77
C THR A 299 -2.25 -20.87 -3.26
N PRO A 300 -2.79 -19.74 -2.78
CA PRO A 300 -2.91 -19.50 -1.33
C PRO A 300 -3.77 -20.56 -0.64
N ASP A 301 -3.46 -20.86 0.61
CA ASP A 301 -4.26 -21.74 1.48
C ASP A 301 -5.56 -21.05 1.91
N PHE A 302 -5.51 -19.74 2.12
CA PHE A 302 -6.64 -18.87 2.40
C PHE A 302 -6.24 -17.40 2.18
N TYR A 303 -7.21 -16.51 2.32
CA TYR A 303 -7.00 -15.08 2.27
C TYR A 303 -7.53 -14.42 3.55
N LEU A 304 -6.91 -13.32 3.96
CA LEU A 304 -7.51 -12.37 4.90
C LEU A 304 -8.11 -11.20 4.10
N GLY A 305 -9.17 -10.60 4.63
CA GLY A 305 -9.80 -9.42 4.01
C GLY A 305 -10.92 -9.73 3.02
N LEU A 306 -11.25 -11.02 2.81
CA LEU A 306 -12.32 -11.44 1.90
C LEU A 306 -13.64 -11.68 2.63
N THR A 307 -14.75 -11.52 1.90
CA THR A 307 -16.08 -11.86 2.42
C THR A 307 -16.35 -13.35 2.35
N SER A 308 -15.81 -14.02 1.32
CA SER A 308 -15.86 -15.47 1.16
C SER A 308 -14.63 -16.15 1.74
N THR A 309 -14.84 -17.21 2.53
CA THR A 309 -13.75 -18.12 2.97
C THR A 309 -13.43 -19.19 1.91
N THR A 310 -14.24 -19.30 0.86
CA THR A 310 -14.03 -20.21 -0.26
C THR A 310 -13.22 -19.50 -1.34
N ILE A 311 -12.12 -20.13 -1.76
CA ILE A 311 -11.27 -19.62 -2.84
C ILE A 311 -11.96 -19.82 -4.18
N SER A 312 -12.18 -18.72 -4.91
CA SER A 312 -12.74 -18.70 -6.27
C SER A 312 -11.72 -18.21 -7.29
N LYS A 313 -12.02 -18.41 -8.58
CA LYS A 313 -11.28 -17.80 -9.70
C LYS A 313 -12.28 -17.06 -10.63
N PRO A 314 -12.10 -15.75 -10.90
CA PRO A 314 -11.10 -14.87 -10.29
C PRO A 314 -11.31 -14.74 -8.76
N VAL A 315 -10.24 -14.39 -8.05
CA VAL A 315 -10.28 -14.14 -6.61
C VAL A 315 -11.10 -12.87 -6.36
N GLU A 316 -11.88 -12.84 -5.28
CA GLU A 316 -12.58 -11.63 -4.87
C GLU A 316 -11.58 -10.47 -4.70
N ASN A 317 -11.92 -9.32 -5.29
CA ASN A 317 -11.28 -8.05 -4.99
C ASN A 317 -12.29 -7.18 -4.24
N PRO A 318 -12.14 -7.02 -2.91
CA PRO A 318 -13.11 -6.31 -2.10
C PRO A 318 -13.24 -4.82 -2.42
N LEU A 319 -12.27 -4.18 -3.11
CA LEU A 319 -12.47 -2.80 -3.62
C LEU A 319 -13.61 -2.78 -4.63
N LYS A 320 -13.63 -3.75 -5.55
CA LYS A 320 -14.63 -3.84 -6.62
C LYS A 320 -15.96 -4.34 -6.11
N THR A 321 -15.99 -5.40 -5.30
CA THR A 321 -17.25 -5.98 -4.82
C THR A 321 -17.98 -5.09 -3.81
N ASN A 322 -17.25 -4.18 -3.15
CA ASN A 322 -17.81 -3.21 -2.21
C ASN A 322 -17.83 -1.76 -2.74
N TYR A 323 -17.51 -1.54 -4.02
CA TYR A 323 -17.54 -0.21 -4.65
C TYR A 323 -16.72 0.85 -3.88
N LEU A 324 -15.52 0.46 -3.43
CA LEU A 324 -14.57 1.37 -2.80
C LEU A 324 -13.90 2.20 -3.89
N ILE A 325 -14.28 3.47 -3.92
CA ILE A 325 -13.86 4.42 -4.95
C ILE A 325 -12.54 5.06 -4.56
N THR A 326 -11.57 5.01 -5.46
CA THR A 326 -10.21 5.53 -5.25
C THR A 326 -9.96 6.79 -6.07
N ASN A 327 -9.31 7.79 -5.48
CA ASN A 327 -9.07 9.11 -6.08
C ASN A 327 -10.33 9.70 -6.78
N PRO A 328 -11.45 9.82 -6.04
CA PRO A 328 -12.72 10.20 -6.65
C PRO A 328 -12.74 11.66 -7.09
N GLN A 329 -13.24 11.91 -8.29
CA GLN A 329 -13.83 13.19 -8.71
C GLN A 329 -15.35 13.03 -8.77
N VAL A 330 -16.07 13.97 -8.19
CA VAL A 330 -17.52 13.85 -8.03
C VAL A 330 -18.21 14.89 -8.88
N VAL A 331 -19.15 14.44 -9.70
CA VAL A 331 -20.00 15.31 -10.51
C VAL A 331 -21.47 15.03 -10.21
N THR A 332 -22.25 16.11 -10.12
CA THR A 332 -23.71 16.04 -10.02
C THR A 332 -24.34 16.82 -11.16
N LEU A 333 -25.32 16.25 -11.84
CA LEU A 333 -26.02 16.88 -12.95
C LEU A 333 -27.45 16.38 -13.05
N ASP A 334 -28.40 17.31 -13.17
CA ASP A 334 -29.84 17.02 -13.31
C ASP A 334 -30.40 16.03 -12.27
N GLY A 335 -29.86 16.08 -11.04
CA GLY A 335 -30.25 15.23 -9.91
C GLY A 335 -29.55 13.87 -9.85
N ALA A 336 -28.77 13.50 -10.85
CA ALA A 336 -27.89 12.32 -10.85
C ALA A 336 -26.49 12.67 -10.32
N MET A 337 -25.73 11.64 -9.96
CA MET A 337 -24.34 11.74 -9.51
C MET A 337 -23.48 10.71 -10.25
N ALA A 338 -22.30 11.13 -10.68
CA ALA A 338 -21.28 10.27 -11.26
C ALA A 338 -19.97 10.48 -10.48
N ILE A 339 -19.26 9.39 -10.23
CA ILE A 339 -17.95 9.41 -9.59
C ILE A 339 -17.02 8.52 -10.39
N ASN A 340 -15.93 9.10 -10.91
CA ASN A 340 -14.82 8.33 -11.48
C ASN A 340 -14.01 7.70 -10.35
N SER A 341 -13.48 6.53 -10.64
CA SER A 341 -12.57 5.80 -9.80
C SER A 341 -11.35 5.47 -10.63
N ASP A 342 -10.22 5.97 -10.16
CA ASP A 342 -8.93 5.84 -10.83
C ASP A 342 -8.51 4.38 -10.94
N PHE A 343 -8.44 3.69 -9.80
CA PHE A 343 -7.73 2.42 -9.69
C PHE A 343 -8.38 1.28 -10.47
N ASP A 344 -9.69 1.14 -10.35
CA ASP A 344 -10.48 0.15 -11.09
C ASP A 344 -11.04 0.68 -12.41
N ARG A 345 -10.58 1.88 -12.82
CA ARG A 345 -10.93 2.56 -14.08
C ARG A 345 -12.43 2.48 -14.33
N SER A 346 -13.22 3.03 -13.41
CA SER A 346 -14.67 2.88 -13.47
C SER A 346 -15.39 4.20 -13.23
N ILE A 347 -16.52 4.41 -13.88
CA ILE A 347 -17.47 5.48 -13.56
C ILE A 347 -18.67 4.85 -12.84
N TYR A 348 -18.85 5.25 -11.60
CA TYR A 348 -19.94 4.87 -10.73
C TYR A 348 -21.07 5.89 -10.84
N VAL A 349 -22.26 5.46 -11.23
CA VAL A 349 -23.40 6.36 -11.46
C VAL A 349 -24.55 6.02 -10.53
N TRP A 350 -25.07 7.05 -9.87
CA TRP A 350 -26.36 7.04 -9.19
C TRP A 350 -27.33 7.93 -9.96
N LYS A 351 -28.48 7.36 -10.35
CA LYS A 351 -29.56 8.07 -11.05
C LYS A 351 -30.19 9.17 -10.18
N LYS A 352 -30.00 9.07 -8.87
CA LYS A 352 -30.34 10.09 -7.88
C LYS A 352 -29.20 10.22 -6.88
N ILE A 353 -28.86 11.45 -6.49
CA ILE A 353 -27.90 11.67 -5.42
C ILE A 353 -28.32 10.85 -4.18
N PRO A 354 -27.46 9.93 -3.69
CA PRO A 354 -27.83 9.05 -2.60
C PRO A 354 -28.00 9.82 -1.29
N ALA A 355 -29.08 9.55 -0.57
CA ALA A 355 -29.40 10.22 0.70
C ALA A 355 -28.63 9.64 1.91
N THR A 356 -27.98 8.49 1.74
CA THR A 356 -27.28 7.78 2.81
C THR A 356 -25.92 7.27 2.33
N SER A 357 -24.96 7.24 3.26
CA SER A 357 -23.72 6.50 3.12
C SER A 357 -24.02 5.01 2.90
N GLY A 358 -23.35 4.36 1.96
CA GLY A 358 -23.46 2.92 1.71
C GLY A 358 -24.25 2.58 0.44
N ALA A 359 -24.84 3.60 -0.20
CA ALA A 359 -25.71 3.40 -1.35
C ALA A 359 -24.90 2.85 -2.53
N LYS A 360 -25.30 1.68 -3.02
CA LYS A 360 -24.69 1.06 -4.21
C LYS A 360 -25.00 1.91 -5.45
N PRO A 361 -24.06 2.02 -6.39
CA PRO A 361 -24.30 2.68 -7.66
C PRO A 361 -25.40 1.94 -8.45
N ASP A 362 -26.22 2.69 -9.17
CA ASP A 362 -27.22 2.12 -10.09
C ASP A 362 -26.54 1.51 -11.32
N LEU A 363 -25.42 2.11 -11.76
CA LEU A 363 -24.63 1.66 -12.90
C LEU A 363 -23.14 1.77 -12.60
N VAL A 364 -22.39 0.83 -13.18
CA VAL A 364 -20.93 0.84 -13.21
C VAL A 364 -20.50 0.75 -14.68
N TRP A 365 -19.74 1.72 -15.13
CA TRP A 365 -19.09 1.75 -16.43
C TRP A 365 -17.61 1.47 -16.24
N SER A 366 -17.14 0.30 -16.66
CA SER A 366 -15.70 -0.01 -16.62
C SER A 366 -15.04 0.55 -17.87
N MET A 367 -14.12 1.47 -17.68
CA MET A 367 -13.29 2.07 -18.69
C MET A 367 -12.09 1.13 -18.92
N GLN A 368 -12.07 0.46 -20.06
CA GLN A 368 -10.98 -0.42 -20.47
C GLN A 368 -9.83 0.38 -21.08
N ASN A 369 -8.75 -0.32 -21.42
CA ASN A 369 -7.59 0.29 -22.06
C ASN A 369 -7.98 1.03 -23.36
N GLN A 370 -7.13 1.97 -23.77
CA GLN A 370 -7.32 2.77 -25.00
C GLN A 370 -7.48 1.96 -26.32
N ASN A 371 -7.22 0.65 -26.30
CA ASN A 371 -7.38 -0.23 -27.46
C ASN A 371 -8.72 -1.00 -27.45
N ASP A 372 -9.63 -0.71 -26.51
CA ASP A 372 -10.96 -1.30 -26.51
C ASP A 372 -11.69 -0.89 -27.82
N PRO A 373 -12.29 -1.86 -28.54
CA PRO A 373 -13.02 -1.57 -29.77
C PRO A 373 -14.25 -0.67 -29.55
N ASN A 374 -14.73 -0.54 -28.31
CA ASN A 374 -15.77 0.40 -27.93
C ASN A 374 -15.13 1.74 -27.47
N PRO A 375 -15.24 2.82 -28.27
CA PRO A 375 -14.63 4.10 -27.95
C PRO A 375 -15.20 4.76 -26.68
N LEU A 376 -16.40 4.38 -26.24
CA LEU A 376 -16.97 4.86 -24.97
C LEU A 376 -16.27 4.27 -23.74
N LEU A 377 -15.62 3.12 -23.89
CA LEU A 377 -14.90 2.43 -22.82
C LEU A 377 -13.38 2.63 -22.93
N ALA A 378 -12.88 3.21 -24.02
CA ALA A 378 -11.46 3.34 -24.29
C ALA A 378 -10.82 4.56 -23.58
N MET A 379 -10.81 4.58 -22.25
CA MET A 379 -10.10 5.63 -21.48
C MET A 379 -8.90 5.05 -20.74
N ASP A 380 -7.71 5.50 -21.13
CA ASP A 380 -6.50 5.24 -20.35
C ASP A 380 -6.47 6.15 -19.12
N PHE A 381 -6.15 5.54 -17.98
CA PHE A 381 -5.61 6.09 -16.73
C PHE A 381 -6.28 7.38 -16.17
N GLN A 382 -6.71 7.34 -14.90
CA GLN A 382 -7.19 8.52 -14.17
C GLN A 382 -8.23 9.37 -14.93
N PRO A 383 -9.34 8.77 -15.41
CA PRO A 383 -10.35 9.53 -16.13
C PRO A 383 -10.88 10.67 -15.24
N ASP A 384 -10.65 11.93 -15.58
CA ASP A 384 -11.07 13.09 -14.79
C ASP A 384 -12.36 13.70 -15.37
N SER A 385 -13.26 14.13 -14.49
CA SER A 385 -14.47 14.84 -14.88
C SER A 385 -14.23 16.34 -14.80
N SER A 386 -14.19 17.03 -15.94
CA SER A 386 -13.69 18.40 -15.99
C SER A 386 -14.77 19.48 -15.99
N ASP A 387 -16.03 19.18 -16.34
CA ASP A 387 -17.10 20.20 -16.36
C ASP A 387 -18.53 19.62 -16.37
N THR A 388 -19.46 20.33 -15.73
CA THR A 388 -20.92 20.23 -15.91
C THR A 388 -21.41 21.47 -16.63
N GLY A 389 -20.97 21.64 -17.87
CA GLY A 389 -21.31 22.79 -18.71
C GLY A 389 -22.63 22.60 -19.48
N LYS A 390 -22.94 23.59 -20.32
CA LYS A 390 -23.93 23.43 -21.39
C LYS A 390 -23.25 23.54 -22.75
N LEU A 391 -23.52 22.58 -23.64
CA LEU A 391 -23.16 22.65 -25.05
C LEU A 391 -24.47 22.72 -25.86
N ASP A 392 -24.64 23.78 -26.65
CA ASP A 392 -25.88 24.07 -27.40
C ASP A 392 -27.15 24.04 -26.53
N GLY A 393 -27.04 24.53 -25.30
CA GLY A 393 -28.13 24.60 -24.33
C GLY A 393 -28.44 23.29 -23.59
N LYS A 394 -27.77 22.18 -23.94
CA LYS A 394 -27.90 20.89 -23.28
C LYS A 394 -26.84 20.70 -22.22
N SER A 395 -27.22 20.19 -21.05
CA SER A 395 -26.28 19.79 -20.01
C SER A 395 -25.33 18.71 -20.56
N ILE A 396 -24.03 18.83 -20.28
CA ILE A 396 -23.04 17.82 -20.66
C ILE A 396 -22.32 17.24 -19.46
N TYR A 397 -21.90 15.98 -19.60
CA TYR A 397 -20.93 15.32 -18.73
C TYR A 397 -19.75 14.92 -19.60
N ALA A 398 -18.56 15.38 -19.24
CA ALA A 398 -17.35 15.09 -19.99
C ALA A 398 -16.33 14.39 -19.09
N VAL A 399 -15.69 13.37 -19.66
CA VAL A 399 -14.61 12.64 -18.99
C VAL A 399 -13.42 12.54 -19.93
N ALA A 400 -12.24 12.85 -19.40
CA ALA A 400 -10.98 12.79 -20.13
C ALA A 400 -10.06 11.75 -19.51
N GLY A 401 -9.57 10.81 -20.31
CA GLY A 401 -8.39 10.00 -19.99
C GLY A 401 -7.15 10.51 -20.72
N GLU A 402 -6.04 9.78 -20.63
CA GLU A 402 -4.73 10.19 -21.18
C GLU A 402 -4.78 10.56 -22.68
N LYS A 403 -5.55 9.81 -23.49
CA LYS A 403 -5.64 10.00 -24.95
C LYS A 403 -7.06 10.11 -25.50
N THR A 404 -8.07 9.95 -24.66
CA THR A 404 -9.47 9.87 -25.07
C THR A 404 -10.31 10.87 -24.28
N PHE A 405 -11.23 11.54 -24.96
CA PHE A 405 -12.19 12.46 -24.36
C PHE A 405 -13.59 12.09 -24.83
N VAL A 406 -14.50 11.83 -23.89
CA VAL A 406 -15.90 11.47 -24.19
C VAL A 406 -16.82 12.48 -23.54
N VAL A 407 -17.82 12.92 -24.32
CA VAL A 407 -18.85 13.86 -23.90
C VAL A 407 -20.22 13.20 -24.06
N TRP A 408 -21.01 13.23 -23.00
CA TRP A 408 -22.41 12.80 -22.99
C TRP A 408 -23.33 14.02 -22.84
N GLU A 409 -24.53 13.95 -23.43
CA GLU A 409 -25.63 14.90 -23.17
C GLU A 409 -26.28 14.59 -21.80
N GLY A 410 -25.51 14.79 -20.71
CA GLY A 410 -25.90 14.49 -19.35
C GLY A 410 -25.14 13.31 -18.75
N ILE A 411 -25.33 13.04 -17.45
CA ILE A 411 -24.77 11.84 -16.82
C ILE A 411 -25.46 10.60 -17.42
N PRO A 412 -24.71 9.61 -17.92
CA PRO A 412 -25.29 8.42 -18.52
C PRO A 412 -26.00 7.54 -17.47
N THR A 413 -27.34 7.56 -17.48
CA THR A 413 -28.21 6.80 -16.57
C THR A 413 -28.74 5.49 -17.17
N SER A 414 -28.14 5.05 -18.26
CA SER A 414 -28.52 3.90 -19.09
C SER A 414 -27.25 3.14 -19.51
N LYS A 415 -27.28 1.81 -19.68
CA LYS A 415 -26.14 1.05 -20.27
C LYS A 415 -26.14 1.06 -21.82
N THR A 416 -27.20 1.58 -22.42
CA THR A 416 -27.39 1.67 -23.88
C THR A 416 -27.33 3.10 -24.35
#